data_AF-A0A6G9SNG8-F1
#
_entry.id   AF-A0A6G9SNG8-F1
#
_cell.length_a   1.000
_cell.length_b   1.000
_cell.length_c   1.000
_cell.angle_alpha   90.00
_cell.angle_beta   90.00
_cell.angle_gamma   90.00
#
_symmetry.space_group_name_H-M   'P 1'
#
loop_
_entity.id
_entity.type
_entity.pdbx_description
1 polymer ?
#
loop_
_entity_poly.entity_id
_entity_poly.type
_entity_poly.pdbx_seq_one_letter_code
_entity_poly.pdbx_strand_id
1 'polypeptide(L)'
;MKATFVWLGLVNIVLLPLGIMLMGSSYANAQVTIDGTLNTTVTQSSNDFSILNGSAAGNNLFHSFQQFSVPTGGSATFDLINTPNISNIFSRVTGGTISHIDGMIRTINNNNPVSLFLLNPSGIMFGQNASLNISGSFVGTTADSIKFADGFKFNATEATPLPLLTMSVPVGLQMGANAGKISSQGTPALNFWFRPSQIFKAQTVALVGSQIDINNTSLANPDGRVELWALQNAEVGLNNQAGLQFTSPTAADWGIVTLKQSSLIDTTGINGGAINIRGRGLRLQDGSGIASATNKFGQGEGITVKTTEFVDLLGASASENYETAGLFTSVFGTGAKAGDISIETERLRIANGAWLQSINNGFNFDFSTFQLTPITDSSTGNITVRAKDVEVNGYNPFISPFTNIANFRPSAITTLVNGGDRNNSGKITIEADRVRLLNGGRISTDLLGFGSITTGKSGDISIQASESLDIQGVTPSGLTGAVISSIQPYADGQGGNITINTGYLKIADGGTVSSALSGAGKAGNIEINAEWH
;
A
#
# COMPACT_ATOMS: atom_id res chain seq x y z
N MET A 1 46.24 -31.72 62.35
CA MET A 1 45.24 -31.70 61.28
C MET A 1 44.10 -30.80 61.76
N LYS A 2 44.02 -29.58 61.21
CA LYS A 2 43.26 -28.43 61.73
C LYS A 2 41.79 -28.53 61.26
N ALA A 3 40.76 -28.67 62.11
CA ALA A 3 40.22 -27.83 63.20
C ALA A 3 39.28 -26.69 62.72
N THR A 4 37.97 -26.94 62.86
CA THR A 4 36.90 -26.11 63.46
C THR A 4 36.83 -24.58 63.22
N PHE A 5 35.63 -24.02 62.95
CA PHE A 5 34.90 -23.15 63.91
C PHE A 5 33.52 -22.67 63.39
N VAL A 6 32.65 -22.41 64.38
CA VAL A 6 31.22 -22.07 64.34
C VAL A 6 31.02 -20.59 64.73
N TRP A 7 30.02 -19.94 64.11
CA TRP A 7 29.08 -18.87 64.56
C TRP A 7 29.50 -17.76 65.57
N LEU A 8 29.32 -16.47 65.18
CA LEU A 8 28.54 -15.37 65.83
C LEU A 8 29.10 -13.95 65.60
N GLY A 9 28.22 -12.98 65.34
CA GLY A 9 28.49 -11.56 65.59
C GLY A 9 27.66 -10.56 64.78
N LEU A 10 26.48 -10.18 65.28
CA LEU A 10 25.72 -8.99 64.88
C LEU A 10 26.37 -7.72 65.46
N VAL A 11 26.64 -6.69 64.66
CA VAL A 11 26.72 -5.29 65.11
C VAL A 11 26.20 -4.33 64.03
N ASN A 12 25.28 -3.46 64.46
CA ASN A 12 24.62 -2.35 63.76
C ASN A 12 25.59 -1.36 63.08
N ILE A 13 25.26 -0.92 61.86
CA ILE A 13 25.67 0.39 61.33
C ILE A 13 24.43 1.14 60.83
N VAL A 14 24.38 2.39 61.29
CA VAL A 14 23.31 3.38 61.25
C VAL A 14 22.96 3.82 59.82
N LEU A 15 21.66 3.84 59.51
CA LEU A 15 21.06 4.50 58.35
C LEU A 15 21.06 6.02 58.51
N LEU A 16 21.62 6.74 57.53
CA LEU A 16 21.34 8.15 57.25
C LEU A 16 20.59 8.23 55.90
N PRO A 17 19.41 8.85 55.80
CA PRO A 17 18.78 9.06 54.51
C PRO A 17 19.35 10.33 53.88
N LEU A 18 20.27 10.19 52.92
CA LEU A 18 20.51 11.28 51.97
C LEU A 18 19.37 11.29 50.96
N GLY A 19 18.44 12.21 51.16
CA GLY A 19 17.46 12.58 50.15
C GLY A 19 18.16 13.24 48.96
N ILE A 20 18.22 12.53 47.85
CA ILE A 20 18.46 13.12 46.53
C ILE A 20 17.11 13.15 45.83
N MET A 21 16.41 14.28 45.95
CA MET A 21 15.35 14.65 45.02
C MET A 21 16.03 15.00 43.68
N LEU A 22 16.10 14.03 42.78
CA LEU A 22 16.31 14.31 41.35
C LEU A 22 15.00 14.90 40.82
N MET A 23 14.85 16.22 40.92
CA MET A 23 13.91 16.95 40.07
C MET A 23 14.50 16.96 38.66
N GLY A 24 14.26 15.88 37.92
CA GLY A 24 14.41 15.89 36.48
C GLY A 24 13.33 16.80 35.91
N SER A 25 13.69 18.05 35.62
CA SER A 25 12.89 18.94 34.80
C SER A 25 12.78 18.30 33.41
N SER A 26 11.72 17.54 33.16
CA SER A 26 11.33 17.23 31.80
C SER A 26 10.88 18.53 31.17
N TYR A 27 11.76 19.16 30.39
CA TYR A 27 11.31 20.14 29.42
C TYR A 27 10.40 19.39 28.44
N ALA A 28 9.09 19.50 28.65
CA ALA A 28 8.10 19.08 27.67
C ALA A 28 8.30 19.99 26.45
N ASN A 29 8.95 19.48 25.40
CA ASN A 29 8.88 20.14 24.10
C ASN A 29 7.41 20.16 23.72
N ALA A 30 6.80 21.34 23.60
CA ALA A 30 5.41 21.46 23.20
C ALA A 30 5.28 20.99 21.74
N GLN A 31 4.58 19.88 21.50
CA GLN A 31 4.59 19.19 20.20
C GLN A 31 3.48 19.66 19.26
N VAL A 32 2.36 20.15 19.79
CA VAL A 32 1.29 20.81 19.03
C VAL A 32 1.12 22.22 19.56
N THR A 33 1.56 23.21 18.80
CA THR A 33 1.53 24.63 19.20
C THR A 33 0.92 25.48 18.09
N ILE A 34 0.12 26.49 18.46
CA ILE A 34 -0.49 27.41 17.51
C ILE A 34 0.52 28.47 17.07
N ASP A 35 0.35 29.01 15.86
CA ASP A 35 1.15 30.15 15.38
C ASP A 35 0.49 31.52 15.65
N GLY A 36 -0.72 31.52 16.21
CA GLY A 36 -1.49 32.73 16.55
C GLY A 36 -2.20 33.40 15.37
N THR A 37 -2.15 32.86 14.15
CA THR A 37 -2.76 33.48 12.96
C THR A 37 -4.25 33.17 12.77
N LEU A 38 -4.77 32.15 13.46
CA LEU A 38 -6.17 31.72 13.43
C LEU A 38 -6.69 31.47 14.84
N ASN A 39 -8.03 31.36 14.99
CA ASN A 39 -8.70 31.13 16.26
C ASN A 39 -8.61 29.67 16.74
N THR A 40 -7.45 29.03 16.55
CA THR A 40 -7.19 27.67 17.01
C THR A 40 -6.88 27.69 18.50
N THR A 41 -7.50 26.77 19.24
CA THR A 41 -7.18 26.54 20.65
C THR A 41 -6.66 25.13 20.81
N VAL A 42 -5.50 24.97 21.46
CA VAL A 42 -4.95 23.66 21.80
C VAL A 42 -4.91 23.56 23.31
N THR A 43 -5.61 22.58 23.87
CA THR A 43 -5.49 22.21 25.29
C THR A 43 -4.75 20.88 25.38
N GLN A 44 -3.78 20.80 26.28
CA GLN A 44 -2.93 19.62 26.44
C GLN A 44 -3.18 18.98 27.80
N SER A 45 -3.36 17.67 27.80
CA SER A 45 -3.39 16.82 29.00
C SER A 45 -2.40 15.68 28.80
N SER A 46 -1.23 15.76 29.43
CA SER A 46 -0.13 14.82 29.17
C SER A 46 0.26 14.83 27.68
N ASN A 47 0.18 13.69 26.99
CA ASN A 47 0.46 13.53 25.56
C ASN A 47 -0.79 13.70 24.67
N ASP A 48 -1.95 14.02 25.25
CA ASP A 48 -3.19 14.25 24.51
C ASP A 48 -3.42 15.75 24.27
N PHE A 49 -3.64 16.11 23.01
CA PHE A 49 -3.91 17.45 22.53
C PHE A 49 -5.35 17.51 22.02
N SER A 50 -6.20 18.30 22.68
CA SER A 50 -7.52 18.64 22.17
C SER A 50 -7.44 19.94 21.39
N ILE A 51 -7.81 19.86 20.12
CA ILE A 51 -7.81 20.95 19.16
C ILE A 51 -9.25 21.42 19.02
N LEU A 52 -9.51 22.61 19.54
CA LEU A 52 -10.82 23.22 19.65
C LEU A 52 -10.89 24.48 18.80
N ASN A 53 -12.12 24.94 18.58
CA ASN A 53 -12.42 26.15 17.83
C ASN A 53 -11.86 26.07 16.40
N GLY A 54 -11.04 27.03 15.99
CA GLY A 54 -10.65 27.25 14.60
C GLY A 54 -11.42 28.42 14.00
N SER A 55 -10.94 28.90 12.85
CA SER A 55 -11.64 29.96 12.14
C SER A 55 -12.56 29.33 11.08
N ALA A 56 -13.87 29.40 11.31
CA ALA A 56 -14.86 28.79 10.42
C ALA A 56 -15.25 29.74 9.29
N ALA A 57 -15.42 29.18 8.09
CA ALA A 57 -16.08 29.82 6.96
C ALA A 57 -16.98 28.78 6.28
N GLY A 58 -18.29 28.86 6.55
CA GLY A 58 -19.25 27.89 6.02
C GLY A 58 -19.00 26.51 6.58
N ASN A 59 -18.78 25.53 5.70
CA ASN A 59 -18.52 24.14 6.06
C ASN A 59 -17.01 23.83 6.18
N ASN A 60 -16.15 24.85 6.08
CA ASN A 60 -14.70 24.76 6.18
C ASN A 60 -14.23 25.28 7.54
N LEU A 61 -13.34 24.54 8.20
CA LEU A 61 -12.69 24.93 9.45
C LEU A 61 -11.19 25.02 9.26
N PHE A 62 -10.61 26.19 9.55
CA PHE A 62 -9.18 26.44 9.35
C PHE A 62 -8.42 26.45 10.67
N HIS A 63 -7.31 25.71 10.72
CA HIS A 63 -6.38 25.67 11.84
C HIS A 63 -4.95 25.99 11.40
N SER A 64 -4.20 26.63 12.29
CA SER A 64 -2.81 27.02 12.03
C SER A 64 -1.93 26.71 13.22
N PHE A 65 -0.83 26.01 12.94
CA PHE A 65 0.10 25.50 13.93
C PHE A 65 1.51 25.99 13.63
N GLN A 66 2.22 26.43 14.66
CA GLN A 66 3.66 26.63 14.60
C GLN A 66 4.35 25.26 14.51
N GLN A 67 3.93 24.30 15.34
CA GLN A 67 4.42 22.92 15.31
C GLN A 67 3.24 21.95 15.45
N PHE A 68 3.32 20.82 14.76
CA PHE A 68 2.34 19.75 14.87
C PHE A 68 3.05 18.39 14.84
N SER A 69 3.27 17.82 16.00
CA SER A 69 3.81 16.49 16.22
C SER A 69 2.96 15.78 17.28
N VAL A 70 2.76 14.47 17.14
CA VAL A 70 1.97 13.67 18.08
C VAL A 70 2.89 12.60 18.66
N PRO A 71 3.14 12.58 19.97
CA PRO A 71 4.07 11.64 20.59
C PRO A 71 3.49 10.24 20.71
N THR A 72 4.36 9.28 21.00
CA THR A 72 3.99 7.92 21.40
C THR A 72 2.95 7.93 22.51
N GLY A 73 1.87 7.16 22.32
CA GLY A 73 0.79 7.03 23.30
C GLY A 73 -0.06 8.30 23.48
N GLY A 74 0.18 9.34 22.67
CA GLY A 74 -0.60 10.57 22.64
C GLY A 74 -1.65 10.60 21.53
N SER A 75 -2.45 11.67 21.52
CA SER A 75 -3.40 11.93 20.46
C SER A 75 -3.53 13.41 20.12
N ALA A 76 -3.78 13.72 18.84
CA ALA A 76 -4.29 15.01 18.39
C ALA A 76 -5.77 14.84 18.00
N THR A 77 -6.65 15.46 18.76
CA THR A 77 -8.09 15.29 18.67
C THR A 77 -8.74 16.58 18.19
N PHE A 78 -9.24 16.60 16.96
CA PHE A 78 -10.08 17.69 16.45
C PHE A 78 -11.51 17.47 16.93
N ASP A 79 -11.94 18.24 17.92
CA ASP A 79 -13.27 18.12 18.52
C ASP A 79 -14.25 19.11 17.86
N LEU A 80 -15.20 18.55 17.12
CA LEU A 80 -16.21 19.27 16.35
C LEU A 80 -17.61 19.17 16.98
N ILE A 81 -17.73 18.73 18.24
CA ILE A 81 -19.04 18.61 18.92
C ILE A 81 -19.81 19.93 18.90
N ASN A 82 -19.09 21.05 19.01
CA ASN A 82 -19.66 22.40 18.98
C ASN A 82 -19.66 23.07 17.59
N THR A 83 -19.23 22.36 16.54
CA THR A 83 -19.20 22.86 15.14
C THR A 83 -19.81 21.83 14.18
N PRO A 84 -21.12 21.53 14.28
CA PRO A 84 -21.74 20.38 13.61
C PRO A 84 -21.85 20.47 12.08
N ASN A 85 -21.68 21.67 11.51
CA ASN A 85 -21.83 21.93 10.07
C ASN A 85 -20.51 21.82 9.28
N ILE A 86 -19.42 21.44 9.92
CA ILE A 86 -18.11 21.31 9.26
C ILE A 86 -18.02 20.01 8.47
N SER A 87 -17.53 20.11 7.24
CA SER A 87 -17.23 18.97 6.36
C SER A 87 -15.74 18.84 6.06
N ASN A 88 -14.98 19.94 6.14
CA ASN A 88 -13.52 19.95 5.91
C ASN A 88 -12.79 20.71 7.01
N ILE A 89 -11.73 20.10 7.53
CA ILE A 89 -10.72 20.75 8.35
C ILE A 89 -9.47 20.96 7.49
N PHE A 90 -8.97 22.20 7.46
CA PHE A 90 -7.72 22.56 6.82
C PHE A 90 -6.72 23.01 7.88
N SER A 91 -5.68 22.20 8.10
CA SER A 91 -4.62 22.45 9.07
C SER A 91 -3.30 22.74 8.36
N ARG A 92 -2.64 23.84 8.71
CA ARG A 92 -1.28 24.16 8.21
C ARG A 92 -0.25 24.19 9.34
N VAL A 93 0.97 23.78 9.02
CA VAL A 93 2.15 23.91 9.90
C VAL A 93 3.10 24.94 9.30
N THR A 94 3.31 26.04 9.99
CA THR A 94 4.06 27.22 9.49
C THR A 94 5.47 27.34 10.05
N GLY A 95 5.83 26.55 11.08
CA GLY A 95 7.10 26.71 11.79
C GLY A 95 8.34 26.09 11.17
N GLY A 96 8.25 25.52 9.96
CA GLY A 96 9.41 25.02 9.22
C GLY A 96 10.03 23.73 9.77
N THR A 97 9.36 23.03 10.71
CA THR A 97 9.81 21.76 11.27
C THR A 97 8.97 20.59 10.77
N ILE A 98 9.59 19.42 10.59
CA ILE A 98 8.90 18.17 10.23
C ILE A 98 7.85 17.81 11.29
N SER A 99 6.69 17.32 10.84
CA SER A 99 5.67 16.74 11.72
C SER A 99 6.01 15.29 12.06
N HIS A 100 6.37 15.02 13.31
CA HIS A 100 6.57 13.65 13.81
C HIS A 100 5.27 13.12 14.42
N ILE A 101 4.61 12.18 13.75
CA ILE A 101 3.33 11.60 14.15
C ILE A 101 3.57 10.16 14.60
N ASP A 102 3.76 9.93 15.89
CA ASP A 102 3.86 8.61 16.51
C ASP A 102 2.71 8.32 17.48
N GLY A 103 1.59 9.03 17.33
CA GLY A 103 0.36 8.77 18.09
C GLY A 103 -0.86 8.83 17.19
N MET A 104 -2.04 8.99 17.80
CA MET A 104 -3.31 8.99 17.06
C MET A 104 -3.69 10.39 16.59
N ILE A 105 -4.12 10.55 15.34
CA ILE A 105 -4.88 11.73 14.90
C ILE A 105 -6.34 11.31 14.72
N ARG A 106 -7.27 12.06 15.32
CA ARG A 106 -8.70 11.74 15.23
C ARG A 106 -9.60 12.97 15.13
N THR A 107 -10.77 12.77 14.55
CA THR A 107 -11.90 13.72 14.56
C THR A 107 -13.01 13.19 15.46
N ILE A 108 -13.63 14.07 16.25
CA ILE A 108 -14.86 13.77 16.99
C ILE A 108 -15.97 14.67 16.44
N ASN A 109 -17.05 14.07 15.95
CA ASN A 109 -18.15 14.77 15.26
C ASN A 109 -19.48 14.03 15.51
N ASN A 110 -20.60 14.75 15.48
CA ASN A 110 -21.90 14.18 15.84
C ASN A 110 -22.65 13.54 14.65
N ASN A 111 -22.66 14.19 13.47
CA ASN A 111 -23.63 13.87 12.42
C ASN A 111 -23.05 13.60 11.03
N ASN A 112 -21.97 14.28 10.63
CA ASN A 112 -21.44 14.23 9.26
C ASN A 112 -19.99 13.78 9.24
N PRO A 113 -19.57 12.88 8.32
CA PRO A 113 -18.16 12.61 8.04
C PRO A 113 -17.38 13.90 7.77
N VAL A 114 -16.19 14.04 8.37
CA VAL A 114 -15.34 15.22 8.24
C VAL A 114 -13.98 14.83 7.68
N SER A 115 -13.56 15.51 6.62
CA SER A 115 -12.23 15.32 6.04
C SER A 115 -11.21 16.24 6.71
N LEU A 116 -10.00 15.76 6.90
CA LEU A 116 -8.89 16.49 7.51
C LEU A 116 -7.72 16.59 6.54
N PHE A 117 -7.31 17.81 6.23
CA PHE A 117 -6.10 18.14 5.49
C PHE A 117 -5.05 18.63 6.46
N LEU A 118 -3.86 18.02 6.45
CA LEU A 118 -2.69 18.42 7.22
C LEU A 118 -1.55 18.78 6.25
N LEU A 119 -1.25 20.07 6.19
CA LEU A 119 -0.20 20.65 5.35
C LEU A 119 1.04 20.89 6.18
N ASN A 120 2.16 20.29 5.78
CA ASN A 120 3.48 20.65 6.29
C ASN A 120 4.52 20.58 5.17
N PRO A 121 4.89 21.70 4.53
CA PRO A 121 5.90 21.74 3.48
C PRO A 121 7.24 21.13 3.88
N SER A 122 7.58 21.12 5.17
CA SER A 122 8.85 20.57 5.68
C SER A 122 8.91 19.04 5.63
N GLY A 123 7.75 18.37 5.60
CA GLY A 123 7.63 16.92 5.61
C GLY A 123 6.80 16.36 6.77
N ILE A 124 6.39 15.10 6.62
CA ILE A 124 5.59 14.36 7.61
C ILE A 124 6.22 12.99 7.84
N MET A 125 6.41 12.60 9.09
CA MET A 125 6.96 11.32 9.50
C MET A 125 5.97 10.58 10.39
N PHE A 126 5.43 9.46 9.93
CA PHE A 126 4.62 8.56 10.72
C PHE A 126 5.53 7.55 11.45
N GLY A 127 5.53 7.56 12.78
CA GLY A 127 6.25 6.59 13.61
C GLY A 127 5.44 5.31 13.84
N GLN A 128 6.05 4.30 14.44
CA GLN A 128 5.51 2.93 14.55
C GLN A 128 4.13 2.83 15.23
N ASN A 129 3.77 3.80 16.07
CA ASN A 129 2.49 3.82 16.79
C ASN A 129 1.46 4.76 16.14
N ALA A 130 1.78 5.36 14.98
CA ALA A 130 0.89 6.22 14.25
C ALA A 130 -0.43 5.53 13.92
N SER A 131 -1.54 6.22 14.15
CA SER A 131 -2.87 5.75 13.76
C SER A 131 -3.77 6.94 13.39
N LEU A 132 -4.74 6.68 12.53
CA LEU A 132 -5.76 7.66 12.15
C LEU A 132 -7.15 7.12 12.46
N ASN A 133 -8.01 8.00 12.97
CA ASN A 133 -9.45 7.74 13.10
C ASN A 133 -10.21 8.98 12.63
N ILE A 134 -10.39 9.06 11.31
CA ILE A 134 -10.99 10.20 10.62
C ILE A 134 -12.30 9.74 10.00
N SER A 135 -13.39 10.47 10.27
CA SER A 135 -14.72 10.05 9.81
C SER A 135 -14.92 10.24 8.30
N GLY A 136 -14.26 11.22 7.69
CA GLY A 136 -14.16 11.45 6.25
C GLY A 136 -12.82 11.00 5.66
N SER A 137 -12.19 11.84 4.85
CA SER A 137 -10.87 11.57 4.24
C SER A 137 -9.74 12.26 5.00
N PHE A 138 -8.55 11.66 5.00
CA PHE A 138 -7.32 12.27 5.50
C PHE A 138 -6.38 12.61 4.34
N VAL A 139 -5.87 13.84 4.31
CA VAL A 139 -4.85 14.28 3.36
C VAL A 139 -3.64 14.78 4.13
N GLY A 140 -2.58 13.98 4.18
CA GLY A 140 -1.26 14.41 4.64
C GLY A 140 -0.46 14.90 3.43
N THR A 141 -0.09 16.17 3.40
CA THR A 141 0.61 16.73 2.25
C THR A 141 1.73 17.68 2.63
N THR A 142 2.75 17.75 1.78
CA THR A 142 3.83 18.74 1.86
C THR A 142 3.64 19.88 0.85
N ALA A 143 2.41 20.10 0.40
CA ALA A 143 2.03 21.25 -0.40
C ALA A 143 2.26 22.56 0.37
N ASP A 144 2.64 23.62 -0.36
CA ASP A 144 2.75 24.96 0.18
C ASP A 144 1.36 25.54 0.48
N SER A 145 0.34 25.21 -0.31
CA SER A 145 -1.01 25.72 -0.09
C SER A 145 -2.11 24.82 -0.64
N ILE A 146 -3.33 25.00 -0.12
CA ILE A 146 -4.56 24.56 -0.77
C ILE A 146 -5.16 25.73 -1.55
N LYS A 147 -5.56 25.46 -2.79
CA LYS A 147 -6.25 26.41 -3.68
C LYS A 147 -7.75 26.12 -3.68
N PHE A 148 -8.55 27.17 -3.69
CA PHE A 148 -10.02 27.12 -3.69
C PHE A 148 -10.59 27.68 -4.99
N ALA A 149 -11.83 27.31 -5.33
CA ALA A 149 -12.45 27.67 -6.62
C ALA A 149 -12.64 29.17 -6.83
N ASP A 150 -12.67 29.96 -5.75
CA ASP A 150 -12.74 31.42 -5.77
C ASP A 150 -11.36 32.11 -5.88
N GLY A 151 -10.29 31.32 -6.00
CA GLY A 151 -8.91 31.79 -6.07
C GLY A 151 -8.23 32.02 -4.72
N PHE A 152 -8.95 31.85 -3.60
CA PHE A 152 -8.33 31.88 -2.27
C PHE A 152 -7.28 30.77 -2.13
N LYS A 153 -6.19 31.08 -1.43
CA LYS A 153 -5.11 30.13 -1.12
C LYS A 153 -4.85 30.09 0.36
N PHE A 154 -4.96 28.90 0.95
CA PHE A 154 -4.59 28.67 2.34
C PHE A 154 -3.14 28.19 2.41
N ASN A 155 -2.21 29.08 2.77
CA ASN A 155 -0.77 28.91 2.59
C ASN A 155 -0.05 28.50 3.89
N ALA A 156 0.85 27.53 3.85
CA ALA A 156 1.68 27.08 4.96
C ALA A 156 3.08 27.76 5.00
N THR A 157 3.53 28.40 3.92
CA THR A 157 4.86 29.04 3.84
C THR A 157 4.84 30.53 4.22
N GLU A 158 3.67 31.17 4.22
CA GLU A 158 3.51 32.58 4.60
C GLU A 158 2.52 32.76 5.76
N ALA A 159 3.04 33.23 6.91
CA ALA A 159 2.24 33.64 8.06
C ALA A 159 1.82 35.13 7.93
N THR A 160 1.13 35.47 6.84
CA THR A 160 0.56 36.81 6.66
C THR A 160 -0.87 36.88 7.22
N PRO A 161 -1.36 38.07 7.62
CA PRO A 161 -2.76 38.23 8.01
C PRO A 161 -3.64 37.79 6.84
N LEU A 162 -4.36 36.69 7.04
CA LEU A 162 -5.14 36.05 6.00
C LEU A 162 -6.26 37.00 5.55
N PRO A 163 -6.55 37.10 4.23
CA PRO A 163 -7.78 37.73 3.77
C PRO A 163 -9.01 37.00 4.32
N LEU A 164 -10.21 37.53 4.04
CA LEU A 164 -11.47 36.90 4.45
C LEU A 164 -11.46 35.41 4.07
N LEU A 165 -11.69 34.52 5.04
CA LEU A 165 -11.71 33.08 4.83
C LEU A 165 -12.85 32.66 3.88
N THR A 166 -12.67 31.55 3.18
CA THR A 166 -13.59 31.12 2.12
C THR A 166 -14.48 29.94 2.49
N MET A 167 -15.73 30.00 1.98
CA MET A 167 -16.68 28.89 1.94
C MET A 167 -16.56 28.05 0.67
N SER A 168 -15.71 28.45 -0.27
CA SER A 168 -15.53 27.81 -1.56
C SER A 168 -14.97 26.39 -1.41
N VAL A 169 -15.13 25.58 -2.46
CA VAL A 169 -14.62 24.20 -2.46
C VAL A 169 -13.11 24.19 -2.75
N PRO A 170 -12.32 23.33 -2.08
CA PRO A 170 -10.92 23.16 -2.43
C PRO A 170 -10.82 22.49 -3.82
N VAL A 171 -9.97 23.03 -4.68
CA VAL A 171 -9.80 22.56 -6.06
C VAL A 171 -8.39 22.05 -6.35
N GLY A 172 -7.41 22.32 -5.48
CA GLY A 172 -6.07 21.79 -5.69
C GLY A 172 -5.10 21.93 -4.52
N LEU A 173 -4.05 21.11 -4.55
CA LEU A 173 -2.86 21.22 -3.72
C LEU A 173 -1.73 21.84 -4.54
N GLN A 174 -1.16 22.95 -4.09
CA GLN A 174 -0.03 23.59 -4.72
C GLN A 174 1.28 23.06 -4.13
N MET A 175 1.94 22.15 -4.85
CA MET A 175 3.24 21.60 -4.49
C MET A 175 4.35 22.59 -4.90
N GLY A 176 5.12 23.07 -3.92
CA GLY A 176 6.27 23.95 -4.15
C GLY A 176 7.53 23.20 -4.58
N ALA A 177 8.61 23.96 -4.84
CA ALA A 177 9.92 23.41 -5.20
C ALA A 177 10.64 22.72 -4.03
N ASN A 178 10.29 23.10 -2.79
CA ASN A 178 10.89 22.59 -1.56
C ASN A 178 9.95 21.65 -0.80
N ALA A 179 9.01 21.01 -1.51
CA ALA A 179 8.12 20.04 -0.91
C ALA A 179 8.93 18.95 -0.18
N GLY A 180 8.66 18.77 1.11
CA GLY A 180 9.31 17.76 1.93
C GLY A 180 8.89 16.34 1.53
N LYS A 181 9.62 15.36 2.09
CA LYS A 181 9.25 13.95 1.97
C LYS A 181 8.17 13.58 2.99
N ILE A 182 7.38 12.57 2.64
CA ILE A 182 6.52 11.85 3.59
C ILE A 182 7.16 10.49 3.85
N SER A 183 7.28 10.11 5.11
CA SER A 183 7.83 8.79 5.46
C SER A 183 7.02 8.10 6.54
N SER A 184 6.94 6.77 6.49
CA SER A 184 6.49 5.95 7.60
C SER A 184 7.62 5.04 8.07
N GLN A 185 7.78 4.95 9.38
CA GLN A 185 8.74 4.10 10.06
C GLN A 185 8.01 3.22 11.06
N GLY A 186 7.90 1.93 10.77
CA GLY A 186 7.33 0.95 11.69
C GLY A 186 8.38 0.11 12.38
N THR A 187 7.91 -0.96 13.02
CA THR A 187 8.72 -1.89 13.79
C THR A 187 9.43 -2.89 12.87
N PRO A 188 10.77 -3.03 12.95
CA PRO A 188 11.48 -4.08 12.22
C PRO A 188 10.86 -5.45 12.49
N ALA A 189 10.62 -6.20 11.43
CA ALA A 189 10.09 -7.55 11.51
C ALA A 189 10.71 -8.37 10.38
N LEU A 190 10.89 -9.67 10.62
CA LEU A 190 11.40 -10.59 9.60
C LEU A 190 10.38 -10.77 8.45
N ASN A 191 9.08 -10.62 8.74
CA ASN A 191 8.00 -10.61 7.74
C ASN A 191 6.83 -9.71 8.20
N PHE A 192 5.88 -9.42 7.30
CA PHE A 192 4.77 -8.51 7.61
C PHE A 192 3.62 -9.14 8.42
N TRP A 193 3.39 -10.46 8.38
CA TRP A 193 2.26 -11.09 9.09
C TRP A 193 2.33 -10.97 10.62
N PHE A 194 3.53 -10.88 11.17
CA PHE A 194 3.71 -10.69 12.62
C PHE A 194 3.85 -9.22 13.02
N ARG A 195 3.74 -8.28 12.07
CA ARG A 195 3.83 -6.85 12.35
C ARG A 195 2.45 -6.29 12.71
N PRO A 196 2.28 -5.64 13.88
CA PRO A 196 1.08 -4.88 14.17
C PRO A 196 0.87 -3.79 13.11
N SER A 197 -0.33 -3.72 12.55
CA SER A 197 -0.67 -2.71 11.55
C SER A 197 -0.91 -1.35 12.20
N GLN A 198 -0.33 -0.31 11.61
CA GLN A 198 -0.77 1.07 11.77
C GLN A 198 -2.15 1.20 11.11
N ILE A 199 -3.19 1.36 11.92
CA ILE A 199 -4.57 1.48 11.42
C ILE A 199 -4.85 2.93 11.06
N PHE A 200 -5.00 3.21 9.78
CA PHE A 200 -5.29 4.52 9.23
C PHE A 200 -6.75 4.54 8.76
N LYS A 201 -7.70 4.55 9.70
CA LYS A 201 -9.13 4.49 9.40
C LYS A 201 -9.61 5.83 8.85
N ALA A 202 -9.90 5.87 7.54
CA ALA A 202 -10.53 6.99 6.84
C ALA A 202 -11.17 6.50 5.53
N GLN A 203 -12.11 7.26 4.97
CA GLN A 203 -12.66 6.97 3.63
C GLN A 203 -11.56 6.98 2.56
N THR A 204 -10.64 7.93 2.65
CA THR A 204 -9.43 8.02 1.82
C THR A 204 -8.27 8.45 2.69
N VAL A 205 -7.12 7.81 2.55
CA VAL A 205 -5.84 8.21 3.13
C VAL A 205 -4.96 8.63 1.97
N ALA A 206 -4.74 9.94 1.84
CA ALA A 206 -3.90 10.49 0.80
C ALA A 206 -2.60 11.04 1.37
N LEU A 207 -1.48 10.57 0.82
CA LEU A 207 -0.14 11.04 1.10
C LEU A 207 0.41 11.69 -0.17
N VAL A 208 0.63 13.00 -0.14
CA VAL A 208 1.07 13.79 -1.30
C VAL A 208 2.32 14.61 -0.94
N GLY A 209 3.50 14.19 -1.39
CA GLY A 209 4.77 14.84 -1.07
C GLY A 209 5.82 14.69 -2.17
N SER A 210 7.02 15.25 -2.02
CA SER A 210 8.07 15.11 -3.05
C SER A 210 8.60 13.69 -3.18
N GLN A 211 8.54 12.91 -2.11
CA GLN A 211 8.92 11.51 -2.05
C GLN A 211 8.10 10.81 -0.96
N ILE A 212 7.82 9.52 -1.15
CA ILE A 212 7.12 8.69 -0.17
C ILE A 212 7.96 7.46 0.16
N ASP A 213 8.40 7.36 1.42
CA ASP A 213 9.23 6.24 1.90
C ASP A 213 8.50 5.46 3.02
N ILE A 214 8.20 4.19 2.80
CA ILE A 214 7.50 3.33 3.76
C ILE A 214 8.45 2.21 4.21
N ASN A 215 8.95 2.32 5.44
CA ASN A 215 10.06 1.52 5.95
C ASN A 215 9.63 0.73 7.18
N ASN A 216 9.75 -0.60 7.13
CA ASN A 216 9.32 -1.46 8.22
C ASN A 216 7.87 -1.19 8.69
N THR A 217 6.98 -0.78 7.80
CA THR A 217 5.62 -0.36 8.15
C THR A 217 4.58 -1.33 7.61
N SER A 218 3.56 -1.66 8.40
CA SER A 218 2.30 -2.22 7.89
C SER A 218 1.23 -1.14 8.04
N LEU A 219 0.81 -0.49 6.95
CA LEU A 219 -0.22 0.54 6.94
C LEU A 219 -1.52 -0.06 6.41
N ALA A 220 -2.58 -0.04 7.21
CA ALA A 220 -3.88 -0.57 6.83
C ALA A 220 -4.97 0.51 6.80
N ASN A 221 -5.73 0.58 5.72
CA ASN A 221 -6.98 1.34 5.61
C ASN A 221 -8.10 0.43 5.09
N PRO A 222 -8.68 -0.45 5.93
CA PRO A 222 -9.66 -1.45 5.51
C PRO A 222 -10.86 -0.83 4.81
N ASP A 223 -11.24 -1.37 3.64
CA ASP A 223 -12.34 -0.90 2.76
C ASP A 223 -12.21 0.55 2.27
N GLY A 224 -11.18 1.29 2.69
CA GLY A 224 -10.94 2.66 2.29
C GLY A 224 -9.96 2.77 1.12
N ARG A 225 -9.83 4.00 0.61
CA ARG A 225 -8.88 4.32 -0.47
C ARG A 225 -7.52 4.73 0.09
N VAL A 226 -6.43 4.35 -0.55
CA VAL A 226 -5.08 4.87 -0.31
C VAL A 226 -4.57 5.54 -1.59
N GLU A 227 -4.09 6.78 -1.46
CA GLU A 227 -3.53 7.58 -2.54
C GLU A 227 -2.08 7.94 -2.19
N LEU A 228 -1.12 7.50 -3.00
CA LEU A 228 0.32 7.80 -2.83
C LEU A 228 0.82 8.59 -4.04
N TRP A 229 1.06 9.88 -3.86
CA TRP A 229 1.46 10.79 -4.93
C TRP A 229 2.81 11.42 -4.60
N ALA A 230 3.86 11.00 -5.31
CA ALA A 230 5.21 11.51 -5.15
C ALA A 230 5.53 12.54 -6.26
N LEU A 231 5.46 13.82 -5.95
CA LEU A 231 5.74 14.93 -6.88
C LEU A 231 5.99 16.27 -6.17
N GLN A 232 6.61 17.19 -6.90
CA GLN A 232 6.79 18.59 -6.52
C GLN A 232 6.64 19.51 -7.74
N ASN A 233 6.68 20.84 -7.54
CA ASN A 233 6.53 21.84 -8.62
C ASN A 233 5.27 21.61 -9.48
N ALA A 234 4.13 21.37 -8.83
CA ALA A 234 2.91 20.93 -9.49
C ALA A 234 1.65 21.42 -8.78
N GLU A 235 0.53 21.49 -9.50
CA GLU A 235 -0.81 21.68 -8.92
C GLU A 235 -1.60 20.37 -9.05
N VAL A 236 -1.78 19.65 -7.94
CA VAL A 236 -2.60 18.43 -7.91
C VAL A 236 -4.05 18.83 -7.77
N GLY A 237 -4.91 18.50 -8.73
CA GLY A 237 -6.34 18.82 -8.67
C GLY A 237 -7.07 17.99 -7.63
N LEU A 238 -8.08 18.56 -6.97
CA LEU A 238 -8.96 17.90 -5.99
C LEU A 238 -10.38 17.79 -6.56
N ASN A 239 -10.97 16.59 -6.47
CA ASN A 239 -12.37 16.34 -6.81
C ASN A 239 -13.04 15.56 -5.68
N ASN A 240 -14.19 16.05 -5.18
CA ASN A 240 -14.93 15.47 -4.06
C ASN A 240 -16.33 14.94 -4.45
N GLN A 241 -16.65 14.80 -5.74
CA GLN A 241 -17.99 14.41 -6.19
C GLN A 241 -18.39 12.97 -5.77
N ALA A 242 -17.43 12.06 -5.57
CA ALA A 242 -17.66 10.65 -5.21
C ALA A 242 -16.57 10.16 -4.24
N GLY A 243 -16.35 10.89 -3.16
CA GLY A 243 -15.18 10.73 -2.30
C GLY A 243 -13.98 11.53 -2.83
N LEU A 244 -12.95 11.69 -2.01
CA LEU A 244 -11.75 12.45 -2.37
C LEU A 244 -10.97 11.73 -3.46
N GLN A 245 -10.82 12.39 -4.60
CA GLN A 245 -10.05 11.94 -5.75
C GLN A 245 -9.10 13.04 -6.22
N PHE A 246 -8.00 12.64 -6.84
CA PHE A 246 -7.00 13.55 -7.38
C PHE A 246 -6.99 13.55 -8.90
N THR A 247 -6.79 14.72 -9.48
CA THR A 247 -6.57 14.89 -10.92
C THR A 247 -5.10 15.17 -11.17
N SER A 248 -4.52 14.48 -12.16
CA SER A 248 -3.11 14.64 -12.49
C SER A 248 -2.79 16.07 -12.96
N PRO A 249 -1.65 16.64 -12.53
CA PRO A 249 -1.19 17.93 -13.01
C PRO A 249 -0.81 17.87 -14.50
N THR A 250 -0.76 19.01 -15.16
CA THR A 250 -0.27 19.14 -16.55
C THR A 250 1.25 18.95 -16.65
N ALA A 251 1.99 19.38 -15.63
CA ALA A 251 3.42 19.20 -15.49
C ALA A 251 3.77 19.03 -14.00
N ALA A 252 4.79 18.21 -13.72
CA ALA A 252 5.27 17.97 -12.38
C ALA A 252 6.70 17.44 -12.41
N ASP A 253 7.47 17.76 -11.37
CA ASP A 253 8.71 17.08 -11.07
C ASP A 253 8.37 15.84 -10.23
N TRP A 254 8.37 14.68 -10.88
CA TRP A 254 7.90 13.44 -10.27
C TRP A 254 8.95 12.81 -9.34
N GLY A 255 8.50 12.41 -8.15
CA GLY A 255 9.27 11.71 -7.11
C GLY A 255 9.09 10.20 -7.11
N ILE A 256 9.66 9.50 -6.14
CA ILE A 256 9.56 8.03 -6.07
C ILE A 256 8.72 7.61 -4.86
N VAL A 257 7.93 6.55 -5.04
CA VAL A 257 7.31 5.81 -3.93
C VAL A 257 8.14 4.55 -3.67
N THR A 258 8.67 4.41 -2.45
CA THR A 258 9.50 3.26 -2.05
C THR A 258 8.91 2.55 -0.85
N LEU A 259 8.71 1.23 -0.95
CA LEU A 259 8.44 0.36 0.19
C LEU A 259 9.65 -0.58 0.36
N LYS A 260 10.16 -0.66 1.58
CA LYS A 260 11.28 -1.55 1.92
C LYS A 260 11.15 -2.15 3.32
N GLN A 261 11.96 -3.17 3.55
CA GLN A 261 12.08 -3.91 4.82
C GLN A 261 10.74 -4.54 5.24
N SER A 262 10.18 -5.35 4.32
CA SER A 262 8.91 -6.05 4.49
C SER A 262 7.76 -5.13 4.86
N SER A 263 7.73 -3.93 4.29
CA SER A 263 6.59 -3.01 4.42
C SER A 263 5.38 -3.48 3.62
N LEU A 264 4.18 -3.23 4.15
CA LEU A 264 2.90 -3.55 3.55
C LEU A 264 1.98 -2.32 3.54
N ILE A 265 1.29 -2.11 2.43
CA ILE A 265 0.11 -1.22 2.37
C ILE A 265 -1.10 -2.10 2.05
N ASP A 266 -2.14 -2.00 2.87
CA ASP A 266 -3.28 -2.91 2.83
C ASP A 266 -4.62 -2.19 2.92
N THR A 267 -5.52 -2.44 1.97
CA THR A 267 -6.92 -1.97 1.98
C THR A 267 -7.92 -3.11 2.10
N THR A 268 -7.46 -4.30 2.49
CA THR A 268 -8.28 -5.49 2.69
C THR A 268 -9.46 -5.21 3.61
N GLY A 269 -10.65 -5.65 3.19
CA GLY A 269 -11.88 -5.46 3.94
C GLY A 269 -13.04 -6.27 3.37
N ILE A 270 -14.28 -5.88 3.70
CA ILE A 270 -15.49 -6.52 3.16
C ILE A 270 -15.54 -6.35 1.64
N ASN A 271 -15.41 -5.12 1.18
CA ASN A 271 -15.41 -4.76 -0.24
C ASN A 271 -14.00 -4.83 -0.84
N GLY A 272 -12.96 -4.51 -0.07
CA GLY A 272 -11.59 -4.38 -0.58
C GLY A 272 -11.40 -3.01 -1.24
N GLY A 273 -10.65 -2.13 -0.57
CA GLY A 273 -10.53 -0.73 -0.97
C GLY A 273 -9.53 -0.47 -2.11
N ALA A 274 -9.52 0.75 -2.63
CA ALA A 274 -8.64 1.14 -3.74
C ALA A 274 -7.24 1.54 -3.29
N ILE A 275 -6.23 1.24 -4.10
CA ILE A 275 -4.88 1.78 -3.92
C ILE A 275 -4.42 2.43 -5.23
N ASN A 276 -4.07 3.71 -5.18
CA ASN A 276 -3.65 4.51 -6.32
C ASN A 276 -2.25 5.08 -6.08
N ILE A 277 -1.36 4.90 -7.05
CA ILE A 277 0.05 5.30 -6.95
C ILE A 277 0.43 6.15 -8.16
N ARG A 278 1.01 7.33 -7.90
CA ARG A 278 1.57 8.25 -8.89
C ARG A 278 2.99 8.66 -8.51
N GLY A 279 3.89 8.69 -9.49
CA GLY A 279 5.27 9.09 -9.28
C GLY A 279 6.13 8.92 -10.54
N ARG A 280 7.41 9.20 -10.41
CA ARG A 280 8.45 8.85 -11.38
C ARG A 280 8.67 7.35 -11.41
N GLY A 281 8.64 6.73 -10.23
CA GLY A 281 8.62 5.28 -10.13
C GLY A 281 8.07 4.74 -8.82
N LEU A 282 7.78 3.44 -8.85
CA LEU A 282 7.44 2.63 -7.68
C LEU A 282 8.54 1.59 -7.47
N ARG A 283 9.07 1.49 -6.26
CA ARG A 283 10.00 0.43 -5.86
C ARG A 283 9.49 -0.34 -4.65
N LEU A 284 9.24 -1.62 -4.83
CA LEU A 284 9.01 -2.57 -3.75
C LEU A 284 10.26 -3.43 -3.61
N GLN A 285 10.86 -3.46 -2.43
CA GLN A 285 12.04 -4.26 -2.16
C GLN A 285 12.01 -4.90 -0.78
N ASP A 286 12.90 -5.85 -0.53
CA ASP A 286 13.07 -6.48 0.77
C ASP A 286 11.79 -7.11 1.32
N GLY A 287 11.02 -7.82 0.48
CA GLY A 287 9.79 -8.50 0.90
C GLY A 287 8.56 -7.60 0.98
N SER A 288 8.64 -6.37 0.45
CA SER A 288 7.52 -5.43 0.52
C SER A 288 6.36 -5.75 -0.43
N GLY A 289 5.14 -5.43 0.02
CA GLY A 289 3.91 -5.72 -0.71
C GLY A 289 2.89 -4.59 -0.66
N ILE A 290 1.95 -4.62 -1.60
CA ILE A 290 0.73 -3.80 -1.62
C ILE A 290 -0.43 -4.74 -1.89
N ALA A 291 -1.45 -4.70 -1.04
CA ALA A 291 -2.54 -5.67 -1.06
C ALA A 291 -3.92 -5.00 -0.96
N SER A 292 -4.89 -5.58 -1.67
CA SER A 292 -6.31 -5.29 -1.52
C SER A 292 -7.10 -6.58 -1.64
N ALA A 293 -7.61 -7.10 -0.52
CA ALA A 293 -8.45 -8.27 -0.54
C ALA A 293 -9.92 -8.00 -0.23
N THR A 294 -10.78 -8.79 -0.86
CA THR A 294 -12.23 -8.67 -0.82
C THR A 294 -12.83 -9.90 -0.16
N ASN A 295 -13.74 -9.69 0.78
CA ASN A 295 -14.46 -10.75 1.49
C ASN A 295 -15.85 -10.99 0.86
N LYS A 296 -16.66 -11.83 1.53
CA LYS A 296 -17.93 -12.37 1.03
C LYS A 296 -18.84 -11.28 0.43
N PHE A 297 -19.27 -11.49 -0.82
CA PHE A 297 -20.11 -10.59 -1.64
C PHE A 297 -19.52 -9.20 -1.95
N GLY A 298 -18.28 -8.91 -1.54
CA GLY A 298 -17.64 -7.64 -1.80
C GLY A 298 -17.23 -7.46 -3.26
N GLN A 299 -17.01 -6.19 -3.64
CA GLN A 299 -16.51 -5.78 -4.95
C GLN A 299 -15.26 -4.94 -4.76
N GLY A 300 -14.09 -5.52 -5.04
CA GLY A 300 -12.81 -4.85 -4.86
C GLY A 300 -12.60 -3.70 -5.84
N GLU A 301 -12.07 -2.58 -5.35
CA GLU A 301 -11.76 -1.44 -6.20
C GLU A 301 -10.40 -1.56 -6.92
N GLY A 302 -9.45 -2.31 -6.36
CA GLY A 302 -8.21 -2.71 -7.04
C GLY A 302 -7.03 -1.77 -6.82
N ILE A 303 -5.98 -1.97 -7.63
CA ILE A 303 -4.69 -1.30 -7.51
C ILE A 303 -4.35 -0.65 -8.85
N THR A 304 -4.12 0.66 -8.86
CA THR A 304 -3.65 1.39 -10.04
C THR A 304 -2.30 2.03 -9.78
N VAL A 305 -1.32 1.70 -10.61
CA VAL A 305 0.02 2.28 -10.58
C VAL A 305 0.27 3.00 -11.90
N LYS A 306 0.48 4.32 -11.86
CA LYS A 306 0.88 5.10 -13.03
C LYS A 306 2.14 5.86 -12.73
N THR A 307 3.22 5.50 -13.40
CA THR A 307 4.54 6.09 -13.20
C THR A 307 5.14 6.57 -14.50
N THR A 308 6.02 7.57 -14.46
CA THR A 308 6.62 8.12 -15.69
C THR A 308 7.86 7.38 -16.17
N GLU A 309 8.53 6.57 -15.32
CA GLU A 309 9.78 5.89 -15.68
C GLU A 309 9.76 4.40 -15.34
N PHE A 310 9.44 4.01 -14.11
CA PHE A 310 9.58 2.59 -13.74
C PHE A 310 8.65 2.07 -12.64
N VAL A 311 8.38 0.76 -12.71
CA VAL A 311 7.88 -0.05 -11.61
C VAL A 311 8.86 -1.21 -11.38
N ASP A 312 9.50 -1.21 -10.22
CA ASP A 312 10.43 -2.24 -9.78
C ASP A 312 9.80 -3.05 -8.64
N LEU A 313 9.40 -4.29 -8.93
CA LEU A 313 8.98 -5.28 -7.95
C LEU A 313 10.16 -6.22 -7.67
N LEU A 314 10.97 -5.89 -6.65
CA LEU A 314 12.24 -6.53 -6.33
C LEU A 314 12.07 -7.41 -5.10
N GLY A 315 11.52 -8.62 -5.28
CA GLY A 315 10.90 -9.46 -4.25
C GLY A 315 11.59 -9.55 -2.88
N ALA A 316 12.12 -10.72 -2.54
CA ALA A 316 12.87 -10.90 -1.30
C ALA A 316 14.30 -10.32 -1.45
N SER A 317 14.93 -9.99 -0.32
CA SER A 317 16.37 -9.67 -0.25
C SER A 317 17.13 -10.52 0.77
N ALA A 318 16.43 -11.34 1.55
CA ALA A 318 16.98 -12.31 2.48
C ALA A 318 16.04 -13.51 2.59
N SER A 319 16.54 -14.64 3.10
CA SER A 319 15.77 -15.87 3.31
C SER A 319 14.57 -15.67 4.23
N GLU A 320 14.68 -14.72 5.17
CA GLU A 320 13.68 -14.46 6.19
C GLU A 320 12.44 -13.73 5.64
N ASN A 321 12.53 -13.18 4.42
CA ASN A 321 11.48 -12.41 3.77
C ASN A 321 10.53 -13.35 2.99
N TYR A 322 9.97 -14.36 3.67
CA TYR A 322 9.25 -15.50 3.06
C TYR A 322 8.04 -15.14 2.22
N GLU A 323 7.42 -14.00 2.51
CA GLU A 323 6.19 -13.65 1.85
C GLU A 323 6.46 -13.17 0.43
N THR A 324 5.54 -13.51 -0.45
CA THR A 324 5.62 -13.06 -1.83
C THR A 324 5.43 -11.56 -1.85
N ALA A 325 6.50 -10.85 -2.16
CA ALA A 325 6.48 -9.41 -2.39
C ALA A 325 5.81 -9.08 -3.72
N GLY A 326 5.31 -7.85 -3.83
CA GLY A 326 4.69 -7.37 -5.06
C GLY A 326 3.30 -6.78 -4.86
N LEU A 327 2.44 -6.94 -5.87
CA LEU A 327 1.09 -6.34 -5.89
C LEU A 327 0.04 -7.45 -5.88
N PHE A 328 -0.92 -7.35 -4.96
CA PHE A 328 -1.90 -8.41 -4.72
C PHE A 328 -3.32 -7.88 -4.68
N THR A 329 -4.20 -8.49 -5.47
CA THR A 329 -5.63 -8.46 -5.20
C THR A 329 -6.14 -9.85 -4.91
N SER A 330 -6.98 -9.99 -3.89
CA SER A 330 -7.35 -11.33 -3.39
C SER A 330 -8.83 -11.45 -3.12
N VAL A 331 -9.36 -12.66 -3.27
CA VAL A 331 -10.69 -13.04 -2.80
C VAL A 331 -10.58 -14.00 -1.62
N PHE A 332 -11.34 -13.70 -0.57
CA PHE A 332 -11.50 -14.53 0.63
C PHE A 332 -12.96 -14.95 0.90
N GLY A 333 -13.93 -14.63 0.05
CA GLY A 333 -15.33 -15.00 0.33
C GLY A 333 -16.17 -15.33 -0.89
N THR A 334 -17.20 -16.14 -0.68
CA THR A 334 -18.17 -16.51 -1.71
C THR A 334 -18.85 -15.28 -2.32
N GLY A 335 -19.10 -15.33 -3.63
CA GLY A 335 -19.76 -14.26 -4.39
C GLY A 335 -18.93 -12.98 -4.51
N ALA A 336 -17.66 -13.01 -4.15
CA ALA A 336 -16.80 -11.83 -4.13
C ALA A 336 -16.03 -11.67 -5.44
N LYS A 337 -15.69 -10.42 -5.74
CA LYS A 337 -14.82 -10.07 -6.86
C LYS A 337 -13.62 -9.28 -6.37
N ALA A 338 -12.40 -9.76 -6.65
CA ALA A 338 -11.21 -8.95 -6.42
C ALA A 338 -11.14 -7.80 -7.42
N GLY A 339 -10.57 -6.68 -6.98
CA GLY A 339 -10.30 -5.55 -7.85
C GLY A 339 -9.20 -5.84 -8.87
N ASP A 340 -9.23 -5.10 -9.96
CA ASP A 340 -8.23 -5.22 -11.03
C ASP A 340 -6.88 -4.60 -10.61
N ILE A 341 -5.79 -5.05 -11.23
CA ILE A 341 -4.48 -4.39 -11.13
C ILE A 341 -4.12 -3.77 -12.47
N SER A 342 -3.85 -2.46 -12.49
CA SER A 342 -3.47 -1.71 -13.68
C SER A 342 -2.12 -1.02 -13.47
N ILE A 343 -1.17 -1.27 -14.38
CA ILE A 343 0.16 -0.65 -14.36
C ILE A 343 0.38 0.10 -15.67
N GLU A 344 0.75 1.37 -15.57
CA GLU A 344 1.22 2.22 -16.67
C GLU A 344 2.60 2.78 -16.30
N THR A 345 3.62 2.49 -17.11
CA THR A 345 5.01 2.89 -16.83
C THR A 345 5.86 2.89 -18.09
N GLU A 346 7.11 3.38 -18.07
CA GLU A 346 8.03 3.08 -19.18
C GLU A 346 8.64 1.68 -19.04
N ARG A 347 9.03 1.28 -17.82
CA ARG A 347 9.64 -0.03 -17.57
C ARG A 347 9.03 -0.74 -16.36
N LEU A 348 8.52 -1.95 -16.56
CA LEU A 348 8.17 -2.87 -15.48
C LEU A 348 9.27 -3.92 -15.33
N ARG A 349 9.79 -4.09 -14.10
CA ARG A 349 10.69 -5.20 -13.75
C ARG A 349 10.17 -5.94 -12.54
N ILE A 350 10.09 -7.26 -12.68
CA ILE A 350 9.70 -8.18 -11.62
C ILE A 350 10.85 -9.18 -11.43
N ALA A 351 11.41 -9.24 -10.22
CA ALA A 351 12.57 -10.07 -9.91
C ALA A 351 12.51 -10.62 -8.49
N ASN A 352 13.44 -11.54 -8.18
CA ASN A 352 13.67 -12.07 -6.83
C ASN A 352 12.42 -12.69 -6.19
N GLY A 353 11.60 -13.38 -6.99
CA GLY A 353 10.38 -14.03 -6.54
C GLY A 353 9.19 -13.09 -6.29
N ALA A 354 9.26 -11.82 -6.68
CA ALA A 354 8.10 -10.91 -6.62
C ALA A 354 7.00 -11.33 -7.59
N TRP A 355 5.73 -11.13 -7.19
CA TRP A 355 4.55 -11.41 -8.01
C TRP A 355 3.71 -10.16 -8.26
N LEU A 356 3.14 -10.08 -9.45
CA LEU A 356 1.97 -9.26 -9.77
C LEU A 356 0.79 -10.22 -9.86
N GLN A 357 -0.09 -10.23 -8.87
CA GLN A 357 -1.05 -11.32 -8.68
C GLN A 357 -2.48 -10.85 -8.40
N SER A 358 -3.45 -11.54 -9.03
CA SER A 358 -4.82 -11.61 -8.52
C SER A 358 -5.20 -13.05 -8.18
N ILE A 359 -5.70 -13.32 -6.97
CA ILE A 359 -5.90 -14.69 -6.48
C ILE A 359 -7.24 -14.90 -5.80
N ASN A 360 -7.85 -16.07 -5.99
CA ASN A 360 -8.92 -16.59 -5.15
C ASN A 360 -8.33 -17.65 -4.21
N ASN A 361 -8.51 -17.51 -2.89
CA ASN A 361 -7.89 -18.38 -1.89
C ASN A 361 -8.59 -19.74 -1.69
N GLY A 362 -9.67 -20.00 -2.42
CA GLY A 362 -10.33 -21.29 -2.56
C GLY A 362 -11.16 -21.76 -1.37
N PHE A 363 -10.71 -21.54 -0.14
CA PHE A 363 -11.36 -22.02 1.08
C PHE A 363 -11.25 -21.02 2.22
N ASN A 364 -12.26 -21.00 3.07
CA ASN A 364 -12.21 -20.35 4.37
C ASN A 364 -12.06 -21.41 5.46
N PHE A 365 -11.08 -21.22 6.34
CA PHE A 365 -10.94 -22.02 7.55
C PHE A 365 -11.59 -21.29 8.72
N ASP A 366 -12.65 -21.87 9.28
CA ASP A 366 -13.25 -21.38 10.51
C ASP A 366 -12.54 -22.03 11.71
N PHE A 367 -11.78 -21.24 12.46
CA PHE A 367 -11.05 -21.70 13.66
C PHE A 367 -11.98 -22.10 14.81
N SER A 368 -13.26 -21.69 14.80
CA SER A 368 -14.22 -22.05 15.84
C SER A 368 -14.86 -23.41 15.60
N THR A 369 -15.12 -23.76 14.34
CA THR A 369 -15.75 -25.03 13.94
C THR A 369 -14.76 -26.04 13.36
N PHE A 370 -13.52 -25.62 13.11
CA PHE A 370 -12.49 -26.38 12.39
C PHE A 370 -12.96 -26.86 11.00
N GLN A 371 -13.89 -26.12 10.37
CA GLN A 371 -14.44 -26.45 9.06
C GLN A 371 -13.75 -25.66 7.95
N LEU A 372 -13.44 -26.37 6.86
CA LEU A 372 -13.06 -25.77 5.58
C LEU A 372 -14.31 -25.58 4.72
N THR A 373 -14.65 -24.33 4.42
CA THR A 373 -15.77 -24.00 3.55
C THR A 373 -15.24 -23.54 2.19
N PRO A 374 -15.63 -24.18 1.08
CA PRO A 374 -15.25 -23.73 -0.26
C PRO A 374 -15.73 -22.30 -0.53
N ILE A 375 -14.87 -21.47 -1.10
CA ILE A 375 -15.24 -20.19 -1.70
C ILE A 375 -15.91 -20.50 -3.04
N THR A 376 -17.11 -19.98 -3.26
CA THR A 376 -17.86 -20.24 -4.50
C THR A 376 -18.25 -18.97 -5.24
N ASP A 377 -18.57 -19.09 -6.52
CA ASP A 377 -19.16 -18.02 -7.33
C ASP A 377 -18.35 -16.70 -7.31
N SER A 378 -17.03 -16.83 -7.23
CA SER A 378 -16.13 -15.69 -7.04
C SER A 378 -15.24 -15.45 -8.23
N SER A 379 -14.69 -14.24 -8.36
CA SER A 379 -13.79 -13.89 -9.46
C SER A 379 -12.54 -13.20 -8.95
N THR A 380 -11.37 -13.57 -9.46
CA THR A 380 -10.19 -12.70 -9.33
C THR A 380 -10.37 -11.45 -10.20
N GLY A 381 -9.53 -10.45 -9.99
CA GLY A 381 -9.42 -9.29 -10.85
C GLY A 381 -8.58 -9.56 -12.09
N ASN A 382 -8.70 -8.68 -13.08
CA ASN A 382 -7.84 -8.64 -14.25
C ASN A 382 -6.50 -7.97 -13.93
N ILE A 383 -5.47 -8.30 -14.69
CA ILE A 383 -4.18 -7.62 -14.65
C ILE A 383 -3.93 -6.98 -16.01
N THR A 384 -3.69 -5.68 -16.03
CA THR A 384 -3.31 -4.93 -17.23
C THR A 384 -1.97 -4.24 -17.02
N VAL A 385 -1.02 -4.48 -17.91
CA VAL A 385 0.27 -3.79 -17.94
C VAL A 385 0.43 -3.06 -19.27
N ARG A 386 0.69 -1.76 -19.20
CA ARG A 386 1.06 -0.90 -20.32
C ARG A 386 2.45 -0.34 -20.04
N ALA A 387 3.47 -0.81 -20.76
CA ALA A 387 4.84 -0.38 -20.57
C ALA A 387 5.66 -0.42 -21.86
N LYS A 388 6.76 0.33 -22.00
CA LYS A 388 7.65 0.11 -23.16
C LYS A 388 8.42 -1.20 -23.00
N ASP A 389 8.94 -1.47 -21.80
CA ASP A 389 9.72 -2.67 -21.49
C ASP A 389 9.14 -3.42 -20.29
N VAL A 390 8.87 -4.73 -20.45
CA VAL A 390 8.43 -5.62 -19.38
C VAL A 390 9.46 -6.73 -19.21
N GLU A 391 10.07 -6.81 -18.03
CA GLU A 391 11.00 -7.86 -17.64
C GLU A 391 10.46 -8.66 -16.45
N VAL A 392 10.35 -9.97 -16.62
CA VAL A 392 10.07 -10.91 -15.52
C VAL A 392 11.26 -11.87 -15.41
N ASN A 393 12.09 -11.67 -14.39
CA ASN A 393 13.24 -12.54 -14.10
C ASN A 393 12.86 -13.55 -13.02
N GLY A 394 12.63 -14.80 -13.44
CA GLY A 394 12.07 -15.85 -12.60
C GLY A 394 12.95 -16.34 -11.46
N TYR A 395 14.27 -16.15 -11.54
CA TYR A 395 15.16 -16.70 -10.52
C TYR A 395 14.92 -16.04 -9.16
N ASN A 396 14.57 -16.86 -8.17
CA ASN A 396 14.53 -16.48 -6.76
C ASN A 396 15.77 -17.08 -6.06
N PRO A 397 16.74 -16.24 -5.65
CA PRO A 397 17.95 -16.74 -4.99
C PRO A 397 17.74 -17.09 -3.50
N PHE A 398 16.55 -16.86 -2.94
CA PHE A 398 16.29 -17.00 -1.50
C PHE A 398 15.59 -18.32 -1.18
N ILE A 399 16.22 -19.12 -0.31
CA ILE A 399 15.71 -20.41 0.18
C ILE A 399 14.70 -20.16 1.29
N SER A 400 13.75 -21.09 1.50
CA SER A 400 12.87 -21.06 2.66
C SER A 400 13.50 -21.66 3.92
N PRO A 401 13.82 -20.87 4.96
CA PRO A 401 13.60 -21.07 6.38
C PRO A 401 13.04 -22.39 6.85
N PHE A 402 11.76 -22.53 6.55
CA PHE A 402 10.92 -23.53 7.18
C PHE A 402 11.01 -24.89 6.51
N THR A 403 11.27 -24.90 5.20
CA THR A 403 11.23 -26.10 4.39
C THR A 403 12.60 -26.52 3.86
N ASN A 404 13.61 -25.64 3.97
CA ASN A 404 14.97 -25.82 3.46
C ASN A 404 15.04 -26.26 1.98
N ILE A 405 14.00 -25.94 1.22
CA ILE A 405 13.93 -26.09 -0.24
C ILE A 405 13.94 -24.69 -0.86
N ALA A 406 14.60 -24.55 -2.01
CA ALA A 406 14.57 -23.31 -2.79
C ALA A 406 13.11 -22.91 -2.98
N ASN A 407 12.74 -21.66 -2.65
CA ASN A 407 11.37 -21.20 -2.79
C ASN A 407 10.92 -21.46 -4.24
N PHE A 408 9.94 -22.34 -4.41
CA PHE A 408 9.39 -22.72 -5.73
C PHE A 408 8.62 -21.59 -6.43
N ARG A 409 8.80 -20.35 -5.97
CA ARG A 409 8.06 -19.18 -6.44
C ARG A 409 8.96 -18.36 -7.38
N PRO A 410 8.96 -18.65 -8.69
CA PRO A 410 9.60 -17.77 -9.64
C PRO A 410 8.88 -16.44 -9.68
N SER A 411 9.53 -15.35 -10.10
CA SER A 411 8.81 -14.12 -10.39
C SER A 411 7.75 -14.33 -11.48
N ALA A 412 6.57 -13.75 -11.25
CA ALA A 412 5.41 -14.03 -12.07
C ALA A 412 4.42 -12.85 -12.18
N ILE A 413 3.72 -12.79 -13.32
CA ILE A 413 2.46 -12.08 -13.47
C ILE A 413 1.37 -13.15 -13.54
N THR A 414 0.41 -13.18 -12.61
CA THR A 414 -0.49 -14.32 -12.50
C THR A 414 -1.91 -13.98 -12.04
N THR A 415 -2.91 -14.64 -12.62
CA THR A 415 -4.25 -14.72 -12.05
C THR A 415 -4.58 -16.15 -11.70
N LEU A 416 -5.07 -16.38 -10.48
CA LEU A 416 -5.08 -17.72 -9.90
C LEU A 416 -6.38 -18.05 -9.19
N VAL A 417 -6.96 -19.21 -9.50
CA VAL A 417 -7.99 -19.83 -8.68
C VAL A 417 -7.37 -20.96 -7.87
N ASN A 418 -7.26 -20.76 -6.55
CA ASN A 418 -6.56 -21.65 -5.61
C ASN A 418 -7.52 -22.56 -4.82
N GLY A 419 -8.61 -23.03 -5.44
CA GLY A 419 -9.63 -23.83 -4.79
C GLY A 419 -11.07 -23.37 -5.05
N GLY A 420 -12.03 -24.10 -4.50
CA GLY A 420 -13.43 -23.71 -4.48
C GLY A 420 -14.24 -24.14 -5.71
N ASP A 421 -15.48 -23.65 -5.81
CA ASP A 421 -16.46 -24.08 -6.82
C ASP A 421 -17.03 -22.90 -7.62
N ARG A 422 -17.11 -23.06 -8.95
CA ARG A 422 -17.64 -22.05 -9.89
C ARG A 422 -16.91 -20.71 -9.80
N ASN A 423 -15.59 -20.75 -9.59
CA ASN A 423 -14.74 -19.57 -9.52
C ASN A 423 -14.17 -19.21 -10.90
N ASN A 424 -13.88 -17.93 -11.13
CA ASN A 424 -13.31 -17.45 -12.38
C ASN A 424 -11.99 -16.71 -12.13
N SER A 425 -10.98 -17.02 -12.91
CA SER A 425 -9.74 -16.25 -12.96
C SER A 425 -9.85 -15.12 -13.99
N GLY A 426 -9.37 -13.94 -13.63
CA GLY A 426 -9.37 -12.75 -14.46
C GLY A 426 -8.32 -12.82 -15.58
N LYS A 427 -8.46 -11.97 -16.59
CA LYS A 427 -7.57 -11.91 -17.76
C LYS A 427 -6.24 -11.23 -17.41
N ILE A 428 -5.16 -11.64 -18.07
CA ILE A 428 -3.91 -10.89 -18.13
C ILE A 428 -3.77 -10.23 -19.50
N THR A 429 -3.52 -8.92 -19.52
CA THR A 429 -3.24 -8.15 -20.74
C THR A 429 -1.92 -7.41 -20.59
N ILE A 430 -0.97 -7.69 -21.48
CA ILE A 430 0.32 -7.00 -21.56
C ILE A 430 0.38 -6.26 -22.89
N GLU A 431 0.58 -4.95 -22.84
CA GLU A 431 0.83 -4.10 -24.00
C GLU A 431 2.19 -3.43 -23.83
N ALA A 432 3.15 -3.83 -24.66
CA ALA A 432 4.51 -3.32 -24.59
C ALA A 432 5.24 -3.29 -25.93
N ASP A 433 6.43 -2.68 -25.94
CA ASP A 433 7.35 -2.82 -27.05
C ASP A 433 8.12 -4.13 -26.92
N ARG A 434 8.71 -4.36 -25.75
CA ARG A 434 9.48 -5.58 -25.46
C ARG A 434 8.99 -6.27 -24.20
N VAL A 435 8.82 -7.59 -24.30
CA VAL A 435 8.49 -8.47 -23.16
C VAL A 435 9.57 -9.55 -23.05
N ARG A 436 10.15 -9.69 -21.85
CA ARG A 436 11.24 -10.63 -21.58
C ARG A 436 10.93 -11.46 -20.35
N LEU A 437 10.71 -12.76 -20.55
CA LEU A 437 10.58 -13.76 -19.50
C LEU A 437 11.91 -14.50 -19.40
N LEU A 438 12.69 -14.21 -18.37
CA LEU A 438 14.06 -14.66 -18.21
C LEU A 438 14.21 -15.62 -17.03
N ASN A 439 15.13 -16.57 -17.12
CA ASN A 439 15.53 -17.47 -16.03
C ASN A 439 14.33 -18.12 -15.30
N GLY A 440 13.32 -18.57 -16.04
CA GLY A 440 12.11 -19.17 -15.47
C GLY A 440 10.98 -18.18 -15.14
N GLY A 441 11.03 -16.95 -15.64
CA GLY A 441 9.97 -15.94 -15.43
C GLY A 441 8.64 -16.33 -16.07
N ARG A 442 7.52 -15.95 -15.45
CA ARG A 442 6.20 -16.47 -15.85
C ARG A 442 5.11 -15.42 -16.04
N ILE A 443 4.25 -15.68 -17.01
CA ILE A 443 2.91 -15.09 -17.13
C ILE A 443 1.93 -16.26 -17.11
N SER A 444 1.03 -16.32 -16.12
CA SER A 444 0.13 -17.48 -16.01
C SER A 444 -1.28 -17.20 -15.57
N THR A 445 -2.21 -18.00 -16.06
CA THR A 445 -3.58 -18.07 -15.56
C THR A 445 -3.88 -19.53 -15.20
N ASP A 446 -4.10 -19.82 -13.93
CA ASP A 446 -4.16 -21.22 -13.47
C ASP A 446 -5.40 -21.53 -12.60
N LEU A 447 -5.91 -22.75 -12.76
CA LEU A 447 -6.81 -23.41 -11.82
C LEU A 447 -6.03 -24.46 -11.05
N LEU A 448 -5.90 -24.28 -9.73
CA LEU A 448 -5.18 -25.20 -8.85
C LEU A 448 -6.13 -25.98 -7.96
N GLY A 449 -6.04 -27.30 -8.00
CA GLY A 449 -6.74 -28.19 -7.08
C GLY A 449 -5.94 -28.49 -5.81
N PHE A 450 -6.50 -28.19 -4.64
CA PHE A 450 -5.89 -28.49 -3.33
C PHE A 450 -6.73 -29.48 -2.53
N GLY A 451 -6.48 -30.78 -2.70
CA GLY A 451 -7.10 -31.85 -1.89
C GLY A 451 -8.64 -31.98 -2.04
N SER A 452 -9.26 -31.14 -2.86
CA SER A 452 -10.68 -31.14 -3.23
C SER A 452 -10.81 -30.60 -4.66
N ILE A 453 -11.86 -31.01 -5.36
CA ILE A 453 -12.07 -30.59 -6.75
C ILE A 453 -12.29 -29.08 -6.79
N THR A 454 -11.44 -28.40 -7.55
CA THR A 454 -11.60 -26.98 -7.87
C THR A 454 -12.34 -26.85 -9.18
N THR A 455 -13.47 -26.15 -9.20
CA THR A 455 -14.22 -25.93 -10.45
C THR A 455 -14.20 -24.46 -10.85
N GLY A 456 -14.07 -24.21 -12.15
CA GLY A 456 -14.02 -22.83 -12.62
C GLY A 456 -13.55 -22.61 -14.06
N LYS A 457 -13.16 -21.37 -14.34
CA LYS A 457 -12.57 -20.96 -15.62
C LYS A 457 -11.28 -20.19 -15.40
N SER A 458 -10.26 -20.50 -16.19
CA SER A 458 -9.01 -19.75 -16.20
C SER A 458 -9.15 -18.51 -17.07
N GLY A 459 -8.39 -17.47 -16.76
CA GLY A 459 -8.41 -16.22 -17.50
C GLY A 459 -7.64 -16.33 -18.82
N ASP A 460 -8.00 -15.50 -19.79
CA ASP A 460 -7.23 -15.39 -21.02
C ASP A 460 -5.89 -14.67 -20.77
N ILE A 461 -4.90 -14.92 -21.62
CA ILE A 461 -3.65 -14.17 -21.69
C ILE A 461 -3.57 -13.49 -23.06
N SER A 462 -3.36 -12.17 -23.07
CA SER A 462 -3.18 -11.38 -24.28
C SER A 462 -1.87 -10.60 -24.18
N ILE A 463 -0.94 -10.85 -25.09
CA ILE A 463 0.35 -10.14 -25.15
C ILE A 463 0.46 -9.43 -26.50
N GLN A 464 0.49 -8.11 -26.46
CA GLN A 464 0.84 -7.24 -27.59
C GLN A 464 2.26 -6.72 -27.35
N ALA A 465 3.24 -7.24 -28.08
CA ALA A 465 4.65 -6.85 -27.95
C ALA A 465 5.16 -6.30 -29.29
N SER A 466 5.09 -4.98 -29.49
CA SER A 466 5.30 -4.33 -30.80
C SER A 466 6.66 -4.65 -31.44
N GLU A 467 7.71 -4.82 -30.63
CA GLU A 467 9.05 -5.18 -31.08
C GLU A 467 9.38 -6.66 -30.85
N SER A 468 9.26 -7.16 -29.61
CA SER A 468 9.68 -8.55 -29.33
C SER A 468 9.10 -9.18 -28.06
N LEU A 469 8.97 -10.51 -28.10
CA LEU A 469 8.73 -11.39 -26.96
C LEU A 469 9.85 -12.43 -26.86
N ASP A 470 10.66 -12.38 -25.80
CA ASP A 470 11.70 -13.38 -25.48
C ASP A 470 11.27 -14.21 -24.26
N ILE A 471 11.11 -15.52 -24.44
CA ILE A 471 10.80 -16.48 -23.39
C ILE A 471 11.95 -17.46 -23.27
N GLN A 472 12.72 -17.37 -22.19
CA GLN A 472 13.90 -18.21 -22.02
C GLN A 472 14.26 -18.56 -20.58
N GLY A 473 14.99 -19.67 -20.49
CA GLY A 473 15.62 -20.13 -19.27
C GLY A 473 14.70 -20.96 -18.39
N VAL A 474 15.34 -21.62 -17.43
CA VAL A 474 14.73 -22.48 -16.44
C VAL A 474 15.27 -22.07 -15.07
N THR A 475 14.44 -22.08 -14.03
CA THR A 475 14.93 -21.92 -12.67
C THR A 475 15.81 -23.11 -12.27
N PRO A 476 16.65 -23.00 -11.22
CA PRO A 476 17.37 -24.15 -10.68
C PRO A 476 16.46 -25.29 -10.21
N SER A 477 15.19 -25.01 -9.91
CA SER A 477 14.16 -26.00 -9.57
C SER A 477 13.47 -26.64 -10.78
N GLY A 478 13.90 -26.33 -12.01
CA GLY A 478 13.36 -26.91 -13.23
C GLY A 478 12.12 -26.20 -13.78
N LEU A 479 11.72 -25.05 -13.24
CA LEU A 479 10.58 -24.29 -13.75
C LEU A 479 10.98 -23.49 -14.98
N THR A 480 10.37 -23.81 -16.11
CA THR A 480 10.59 -23.11 -17.37
C THR A 480 9.99 -21.71 -17.36
N GLY A 481 10.64 -20.81 -18.10
CA GLY A 481 10.06 -19.52 -18.47
C GLY A 481 8.83 -19.77 -19.32
N ALA A 482 7.69 -19.17 -19.00
CA ALA A 482 6.43 -19.59 -19.59
C ALA A 482 5.36 -18.51 -19.72
N VAL A 483 4.65 -18.55 -20.84
CA VAL A 483 3.28 -18.03 -20.96
C VAL A 483 2.33 -19.24 -20.90
N ILE A 484 1.57 -19.38 -19.82
CA ILE A 484 0.83 -20.61 -19.57
C ILE A 484 -0.58 -20.37 -19.04
N SER A 485 -1.56 -21.05 -19.65
CA SER A 485 -2.91 -21.20 -19.12
C SER A 485 -3.06 -22.66 -18.70
N SER A 486 -3.40 -22.95 -17.44
CA SER A 486 -3.44 -24.35 -16.99
C SER A 486 -4.63 -24.72 -16.11
N ILE A 487 -5.11 -25.95 -16.32
CA ILE A 487 -5.98 -26.68 -15.40
C ILE A 487 -5.13 -27.78 -14.76
N GLN A 488 -4.79 -27.60 -13.49
CA GLN A 488 -3.91 -28.51 -12.77
C GLN A 488 -4.65 -29.76 -12.25
N PRO A 489 -3.93 -30.77 -11.74
CA PRO A 489 -4.56 -31.92 -11.09
C PRO A 489 -5.56 -31.48 -10.00
N TYR A 490 -6.63 -32.25 -9.84
CA TYR A 490 -7.74 -31.94 -8.94
C TYR A 490 -8.50 -30.65 -9.26
N ALA A 491 -8.39 -30.13 -10.49
CA ALA A 491 -9.27 -29.09 -11.01
C ALA A 491 -10.10 -29.62 -12.20
N ASP A 492 -11.31 -29.08 -12.35
CA ASP A 492 -12.23 -29.32 -13.48
C ASP A 492 -12.74 -27.98 -14.01
N GLY A 493 -12.51 -27.69 -15.29
CA GLY A 493 -12.92 -26.39 -15.81
C GLY A 493 -12.60 -26.13 -17.26
N GLN A 494 -12.50 -24.84 -17.57
CA GLN A 494 -12.13 -24.35 -18.90
C GLN A 494 -10.84 -23.53 -18.78
N GLY A 495 -9.82 -23.89 -19.55
CA GLY A 495 -8.60 -23.12 -19.69
C GLY A 495 -8.89 -21.85 -20.51
N GLY A 496 -8.20 -20.77 -20.18
CA GLY A 496 -8.25 -19.54 -20.96
C GLY A 496 -7.41 -19.66 -22.23
N ASN A 497 -7.72 -18.82 -23.21
CA ASN A 497 -6.97 -18.73 -24.46
C ASN A 497 -5.70 -17.89 -24.27
N ILE A 498 -4.68 -18.18 -25.08
CA ILE A 498 -3.45 -17.40 -25.16
C ILE A 498 -3.39 -16.77 -26.54
N THR A 499 -3.33 -15.43 -26.60
CA THR A 499 -3.13 -14.67 -27.83
C THR A 499 -1.86 -13.85 -27.72
N ILE A 500 -0.93 -14.05 -28.65
CA ILE A 500 0.34 -13.33 -28.73
C ILE A 500 0.43 -12.65 -30.09
N ASN A 501 0.58 -11.33 -30.10
CA ASN A 501 0.94 -10.56 -31.30
C ASN A 501 2.28 -9.89 -31.05
N THR A 502 3.30 -10.17 -31.89
CA THR A 502 4.63 -9.59 -31.70
C THR A 502 5.41 -9.38 -32.99
N GLY A 503 6.30 -8.38 -33.00
CA GLY A 503 7.24 -8.18 -34.10
C GLY A 503 8.29 -9.29 -34.22
N TYR A 504 8.72 -9.89 -33.11
CA TYR A 504 9.68 -10.99 -33.09
C TYR A 504 9.47 -11.90 -31.88
N LEU A 505 9.27 -13.20 -32.10
CA LEU A 505 9.14 -14.19 -31.04
C LEU A 505 10.41 -15.04 -30.92
N LYS A 506 11.01 -15.06 -29.74
CA LYS A 506 12.09 -15.97 -29.37
C LYS A 506 11.66 -16.86 -28.21
N ILE A 507 11.80 -18.17 -28.41
CA ILE A 507 11.60 -19.20 -27.38
C ILE A 507 12.86 -20.06 -27.34
N ALA A 508 13.61 -19.99 -26.24
CA ALA A 508 14.92 -20.65 -26.12
C ALA A 508 15.13 -21.23 -24.71
N ASP A 509 16.12 -22.10 -24.53
CA ASP A 509 16.57 -22.58 -23.22
C ASP A 509 15.45 -23.06 -22.28
N GLY A 510 14.49 -23.83 -22.82
CA GLY A 510 13.35 -24.35 -22.07
C GLY A 510 12.12 -23.44 -22.03
N GLY A 511 12.16 -22.25 -22.65
CA GLY A 511 11.01 -21.37 -22.78
C GLY A 511 9.77 -22.08 -23.35
N THR A 512 8.58 -21.71 -22.88
CA THR A 512 7.34 -22.44 -23.19
C THR A 512 6.13 -21.49 -23.41
N VAL A 513 5.29 -21.80 -24.39
CA VAL A 513 3.90 -21.29 -24.47
C VAL A 513 2.96 -22.48 -24.41
N SER A 514 2.03 -22.52 -23.46
CA SER A 514 1.24 -23.74 -23.21
C SER A 514 -0.18 -23.46 -22.73
N SER A 515 -1.12 -24.24 -23.27
CA SER A 515 -2.49 -24.40 -22.76
C SER A 515 -2.59 -25.83 -22.23
N ALA A 516 -2.45 -25.99 -20.91
CA ALA A 516 -2.24 -27.27 -20.27
C ALA A 516 -3.49 -27.80 -19.57
N LEU A 517 -3.79 -29.08 -19.78
CA LEU A 517 -4.87 -29.81 -19.12
C LEU A 517 -4.30 -31.04 -18.42
N SER A 518 -4.02 -30.90 -17.12
CA SER A 518 -3.62 -32.00 -16.23
C SER A 518 -4.78 -32.50 -15.37
N GLY A 519 -5.82 -31.67 -15.20
CA GLY A 519 -7.08 -32.01 -14.56
C GLY A 519 -8.16 -32.49 -15.54
N ALA A 520 -9.42 -32.18 -15.24
CA ALA A 520 -10.57 -32.46 -16.10
C ALA A 520 -11.07 -31.18 -16.81
N GLY A 521 -11.85 -31.36 -17.88
CA GLY A 521 -12.47 -30.26 -18.61
C GLY A 521 -11.84 -30.00 -19.98
N LYS A 522 -11.66 -28.72 -20.35
CA LYS A 522 -11.19 -28.32 -21.68
C LYS A 522 -10.03 -27.33 -21.59
N ALA A 523 -8.96 -27.57 -22.33
CA ALA A 523 -7.89 -26.59 -22.54
C ALA A 523 -8.39 -25.44 -23.45
N GLY A 524 -7.74 -24.28 -23.36
CA GLY A 524 -7.96 -23.14 -24.27
C GLY A 524 -7.12 -23.23 -25.55
N ASN A 525 -7.36 -22.31 -26.48
CA ASN A 525 -6.59 -22.20 -27.73
C ASN A 525 -5.33 -21.34 -27.54
N ILE A 526 -4.33 -21.55 -28.40
CA ILE A 526 -3.15 -20.70 -28.50
C ILE A 526 -3.12 -20.12 -29.91
N GLU A 527 -3.09 -18.79 -30.02
CA GLU A 527 -2.92 -18.06 -31.26
C GLU A 527 -1.67 -17.17 -31.17
N ILE A 528 -0.77 -17.30 -32.14
CA ILE A 528 0.49 -16.55 -32.19
C ILE A 528 0.62 -15.93 -33.58
N ASN A 529 0.65 -14.61 -33.62
CA ASN A 529 0.95 -13.82 -34.81
C ASN A 529 2.31 -13.15 -34.58
N ALA A 530 3.34 -13.66 -35.26
CA ALA A 530 4.68 -13.09 -35.24
C ALA A 530 5.04 -12.60 -36.64
N GLU A 531 5.53 -11.38 -36.75
CA GLU A 531 6.06 -10.86 -38.01
C GLU A 531 7.50 -11.34 -38.22
N TRP A 532 7.92 -11.48 -39.47
CA TRP A 532 9.31 -11.76 -39.84
C TRP A 532 9.76 -10.63 -40.76
N HIS A 533 10.66 -9.78 -40.26
CA HIS A 533 11.27 -8.70 -41.04
C HIS A 533 12.62 -9.12 -41.62
#